data_AF-A0A5P2X468-F1
#
_entry.id   AF-A0A5P2X468-F1
#
_cell.length_a   1.000
_cell.length_b   1.000
_cell.length_c   1.000
_cell.angle_alpha   90.00
_cell.angle_beta   90.00
_cell.angle_gamma   90.00
#
_symmetry.space_group_name_H-M   'P 1'
#
loop_
_entity.id
_entity.type
_entity.pdbx_description
1 polymer ?
#
loop_
_entity_poly.entity_id
_entity_poly.type
_entity_poly.pdbx_seq_one_letter_code
_entity_poly.pdbx_strand_id
1 'polypeptide(L)'
;MPEERTAVLLVDSYTTTCSKCRNGAFTKDIRHDRIATGWGTPDPRDKPCGARFVAISTKRQEYTQDDLHQLRPDLPAYEAGKAPRDLTT
;
A
#
# COMPACT_ATOMS: atom_id res chain seq x y z
N MET A 1 22.97 8.55 5.89
CA MET A 1 21.85 7.67 6.27
C MET A 1 21.02 7.49 5.01
N PRO A 2 20.86 6.28 4.43
CA PRO A 2 19.92 6.13 3.32
C PRO A 2 18.54 6.52 3.83
N GLU A 3 17.89 7.47 3.16
CA GLU A 3 16.57 7.96 3.52
C GLU A 3 15.60 6.78 3.58
N GLU A 4 14.99 6.54 4.75
CA GLU A 4 14.05 5.43 4.90
C GLU A 4 12.83 5.73 4.03
N ARG A 5 12.70 5.01 2.91
CA ARG A 5 11.59 5.20 1.97
C ARG A 5 10.30 4.75 2.66
N THR A 6 9.36 5.66 2.84
CA THR A 6 8.01 5.35 3.34
C THR A 6 7.00 5.28 2.20
N ALA A 7 5.90 4.56 2.43
CA ALA A 7 4.79 4.42 1.49
C ALA A 7 3.46 4.22 2.22
N VAL A 8 2.37 4.44 1.49
CA VAL A 8 1.01 4.06 1.87
C VAL A 8 0.66 2.74 1.20
N LEU A 9 0.10 1.82 1.96
CA LEU A 9 -0.53 0.62 1.43
C LEU A 9 -1.91 1.01 0.87
N LEU A 10 -2.07 0.93 -0.44
CA LEU A 10 -3.32 1.27 -1.12
C LEU A 10 -4.16 0.01 -1.33
N VAL A 11 -5.34 -0.01 -0.76
CA VAL A 11 -6.33 -1.07 -0.93
C VAL A 11 -7.29 -0.71 -2.07
N ASP A 12 -7.55 -1.70 -2.92
CA ASP A 12 -8.58 -1.68 -3.97
C ASP A 12 -9.44 -2.95 -3.83
N SER A 13 -10.52 -3.06 -4.61
CA SER A 13 -11.55 -4.10 -4.41
C SER A 13 -11.02 -5.53 -4.55
N TYR A 14 -9.91 -5.74 -5.27
CA TYR A 14 -9.32 -7.07 -5.51
C TYR A 14 -7.81 -7.13 -5.29
N THR A 15 -7.16 -5.99 -5.07
CA THR A 15 -5.69 -5.90 -5.04
C THR A 15 -5.24 -4.85 -4.04
N THR A 16 -4.01 -5.01 -3.57
CA THR A 16 -3.35 -4.03 -2.73
C THR A 16 -2.03 -3.62 -3.38
N THR A 17 -1.71 -2.33 -3.37
CA THR A 17 -0.56 -1.77 -4.09
C THR A 17 0.25 -0.83 -3.21
N CYS A 18 1.53 -0.67 -3.52
CA CYS A 18 2.39 0.32 -2.87
C CYS A 18 2.18 1.70 -3.52
N SER A 19 1.95 2.76 -2.74
CA SER A 19 1.81 4.11 -3.28
C SER A 19 3.05 4.58 -4.06
N LYS A 20 4.25 4.15 -3.62
CA LYS A 20 5.55 4.64 -4.11
C LYS A 20 5.99 4.03 -5.45
N CYS A 21 5.86 2.72 -5.60
CA CYS A 21 6.26 2.01 -6.83
C CYS A 21 5.09 1.48 -7.64
N ARG A 22 3.85 1.62 -7.15
CA ARG A 22 2.60 1.18 -7.79
C ARG A 22 2.44 -0.33 -7.98
N ASN A 23 3.47 -1.11 -7.66
CA ASN A 23 3.43 -2.57 -7.69
C ASN A 23 2.54 -3.15 -6.59
N GLY A 24 2.07 -4.38 -6.82
CA GLY A 24 1.29 -5.12 -5.85
C GLY A 24 2.04 -5.29 -4.53
N ALA A 25 1.34 -5.12 -3.42
CA ALA A 25 1.85 -5.20 -2.06
C ALA A 25 0.99 -6.16 -1.25
N PHE A 26 1.54 -6.84 -0.26
CA PHE A 26 0.76 -7.66 0.67
C PHE A 26 0.29 -6.83 1.85
N THR A 27 -0.98 -6.99 2.24
CA THR A 27 -1.53 -6.26 3.39
C THR A 27 -0.79 -6.56 4.68
N LYS A 28 -0.32 -7.79 4.88
CA LYS A 28 0.38 -8.24 6.09
C LYS A 28 1.84 -7.78 6.18
N ASP A 29 2.42 -7.26 5.10
CA ASP A 29 3.84 -6.90 5.09
C ASP A 29 4.05 -5.50 5.69
N ILE A 30 5.12 -5.33 6.47
CA ILE A 30 5.51 -4.03 7.06
C ILE A 30 6.30 -3.19 6.04
N ARG A 31 7.03 -3.87 5.14
CA ARG A 31 7.82 -3.28 4.06
C ARG A 31 7.46 -3.91 2.74
N HIS A 32 7.59 -3.17 1.65
CA HIS A 32 7.41 -3.68 0.30
C HIS A 32 8.64 -4.47 -0.14
N ASP A 33 8.81 -5.66 0.45
CA ASP A 33 9.92 -6.59 0.17
C ASP A 33 9.53 -7.68 -0.83
N ARG A 34 8.22 -7.81 -1.11
CA ARG A 34 7.66 -8.76 -2.07
C ARG A 34 6.58 -8.08 -2.90
N ILE A 35 6.46 -8.51 -4.15
CA ILE A 35 5.38 -8.06 -5.03
C ILE A 35 4.24 -9.06 -4.93
N ALA A 36 3.07 -8.58 -4.53
CA ALA A 36 1.85 -9.36 -4.64
C ALA A 36 1.43 -9.39 -6.10
N THR A 37 1.61 -10.52 -6.76
CA THR A 37 1.12 -10.75 -8.12
C THR A 37 -0.30 -11.30 -8.03
N GLY A 38 -1.26 -10.61 -8.64
CA GLY A 38 -2.63 -11.12 -8.79
C GLY A 38 -2.71 -12.27 -9.80
N TRP A 39 -3.88 -12.43 -10.43
CA TRP A 39 -4.08 -13.32 -11.58
C TRP A 39 -3.42 -12.72 -12.84
N GLY A 40 -2.10 -12.84 -12.95
CA GLY A 40 -1.32 -12.37 -14.09
C GLY A 40 0.15 -12.70 -13.95
N THR A 41 0.85 -12.84 -15.08
CA THR A 41 2.30 -13.06 -15.09
C THR A 41 3.00 -11.81 -14.51
N PRO A 42 3.83 -11.94 -13.47
CA PRO A 42 4.63 -10.84 -12.96
C PRO A 42 5.49 -10.25 -14.08
N ASP A 43 5.57 -8.93 -14.21
CA ASP A 43 6.60 -8.35 -15.08
C ASP A 43 7.97 -8.69 -14.44
N PRO A 44 8.89 -9.36 -15.15
CA PRO A 44 10.21 -9.70 -14.61
C PRO A 44 11.06 -8.48 -14.25
N ARG A 45 10.66 -7.27 -14.67
CA ARG A 45 11.29 -6.00 -14.30
C ARG A 45 10.73 -5.41 -13.02
N ASP A 46 9.56 -5.85 -12.57
CA ASP A 46 8.98 -5.36 -11.34
C ASP A 46 9.82 -5.82 -10.15
N LYS A 47 10.29 -4.86 -9.37
CA LYS A 47 11.00 -5.11 -8.12
C LYS A 47 10.27 -4.51 -6.94
N PRO A 48 10.28 -5.20 -5.78
CA PRO A 48 9.87 -4.59 -4.52
C PRO A 48 10.72 -3.33 -4.27
N CYS A 49 10.09 -2.24 -3.83
CA CYS A 49 10.81 -0.97 -3.65
C CYS A 49 11.47 -0.84 -2.27
N GLY A 50 11.21 -1.78 -1.35
CA GLY A 50 11.72 -1.80 0.01
C GLY A 50 11.10 -0.74 0.93
N ALA A 51 10.08 -0.01 0.45
CA ALA A 51 9.48 1.06 1.24
C ALA A 51 8.71 0.51 2.44
N ARG A 52 8.83 1.18 3.59
CA ARG A 52 8.05 0.86 4.80
C ARG A 52 6.64 1.42 4.69
N PHE A 53 5.64 0.58 4.92
CA PHE A 53 4.26 1.02 5.02
C PHE A 53 4.05 1.73 6.34
N VAL A 54 3.64 2.99 6.26
CA VAL A 54 3.38 3.84 7.44
C VAL A 54 1.91 4.24 7.57
N ALA A 55 1.10 3.90 6.58
CA ALA A 55 -0.34 4.15 6.55
C ALA A 55 -1.03 3.17 5.60
N ILE A 56 -2.34 3.01 5.79
CA ILE A 56 -3.23 2.30 4.87
C ILE A 56 -4.28 3.25 4.33
N SER A 57 -4.58 3.18 3.04
CA SER A 57 -5.61 4.01 2.42
C SER A 57 -6.25 3.28 1.25
N THR A 58 -7.29 3.87 0.69
CA THR A 58 -8.02 3.36 -0.46
C THR A 58 -8.19 4.45 -1.51
N LYS A 59 -8.44 4.08 -2.77
CA LYS A 59 -8.96 5.02 -3.78
C LYS A 59 -10.46 4.87 -4.00
N ARG A 60 -11.07 3.85 -3.41
CA ARG A 60 -12.48 3.49 -3.56
C ARG A 60 -13.29 4.12 -2.46
N GLN A 61 -14.43 4.71 -2.82
CA GLN A 61 -15.36 5.31 -1.86
C GLN A 61 -16.17 4.27 -1.06
N GLU A 62 -16.13 3.00 -1.48
CA GLU A 62 -16.84 1.89 -0.82
C GLU A 62 -16.15 1.37 0.44
N TYR A 63 -14.86 1.67 0.64
CA TYR A 63 -14.10 1.28 1.82
C TYR A 63 -14.05 2.43 2.81
N THR A 64 -14.51 2.15 4.03
CA THR A 64 -14.46 3.09 5.15
C THR A 64 -13.11 3.05 5.86
N GLN A 65 -12.85 4.04 6.71
CA GLN A 65 -11.68 4.03 7.59
C GLN A 65 -11.65 2.78 8.49
N ASP A 66 -12.80 2.34 9.01
CA ASP A 66 -12.93 1.16 9.86
C ASP A 66 -12.57 -0.13 9.10
N ASP A 67 -13.00 -0.28 7.84
CA ASP A 67 -12.63 -1.43 7.01
C ASP A 67 -11.10 -1.54 6.83
N LEU A 68 -10.47 -0.39 6.58
CA LEU A 68 -9.02 -0.32 6.44
C LEU A 68 -8.30 -0.58 7.78
N HIS A 69 -8.85 -0.09 8.88
CA HIS A 69 -8.31 -0.33 10.21
C HIS A 69 -8.43 -1.81 10.61
N GLN A 70 -9.50 -2.50 10.19
CA GLN A 70 -9.63 -3.94 10.39
C GLN A 70 -8.58 -4.74 9.60
N LEU A 71 -8.18 -4.27 8.41
CA LEU A 71 -7.12 -4.89 7.62
C LEU A 71 -5.72 -4.65 8.20
N ARG A 72 -5.45 -3.44 8.68
CA ARG A 72 -4.17 -3.06 9.31
C ARG A 72 -4.40 -2.20 10.56
N PRO A 73 -4.69 -2.83 11.71
CA PRO A 73 -4.94 -2.11 12.95
C PRO A 73 -3.67 -1.44 13.51
N ASP A 74 -2.50 -1.88 13.06
CA ASP A 74 -1.20 -1.30 13.39
C ASP A 74 -0.86 -0.01 12.62
N LEU A 75 -1.64 0.34 11.59
CA LEU A 75 -1.40 1.52 10.76
C LEU A 75 -2.54 2.55 10.88
N PRO A 76 -2.23 3.86 10.76
CA PRO A 76 -3.26 4.87 10.56
C PRO A 76 -3.98 4.62 9.22
N ALA A 77 -5.31 4.60 9.28
CA ALA A 77 -6.18 4.39 8.15
C ALA A 77 -6.73 5.72 7.61
N TYR A 78 -6.72 5.88 6.29
CA TYR A 78 -7.23 7.07 5.61
C TYR A 78 -8.20 6.70 4.50
N GLU A 79 -9.38 7.29 4.51
CA GLU A 79 -10.36 7.15 3.43
C GLU A 79 -9.85 7.70 2.09
N ALA A 80 -10.63 7.44 1.03
CA ALA A 80 -10.32 7.90 -0.32
C ALA A 80 -10.05 9.42 -0.37
N GLY A 81 -8.86 9.78 -0.81
CA GLY A 81 -8.43 11.18 -0.95
C GLY A 81 -8.10 11.88 0.38
N LYS A 82 -8.09 11.17 1.51
CA LYS A 82 -7.71 11.70 2.83
C LYS A 82 -6.27 11.39 3.24
N ALA A 83 -5.57 10.51 2.51
CA ALA A 83 -4.18 10.19 2.80
C ALA A 83 -3.26 11.43 2.62
N PRO A 84 -2.26 11.61 3.51
CA PRO A 84 -1.28 12.69 3.37
C PRO A 84 -0.54 12.62 2.04
N ARG A 85 -0.48 13.75 1.31
CA ARG A 85 0.16 13.82 -0.02
C ARG A 85 1.64 13.44 0.03
N ASP A 86 2.31 13.77 1.13
CA ASP A 86 3.73 13.49 1.37
C ASP A 86 4.04 11.99 1.46
N LEU A 87 3.02 11.15 1.68
CA LEU A 87 3.16 9.69 1.75
C LEU A 87 2.74 8.98 0.44
N THR A 88 2.10 9.72 -0.47
CA THR A 88 1.57 9.20 -1.75
C THR A 88 2.38 9.62 -2.98
N THR A 89 3.43 10.41 -2.81
CA THR A 89 4.32 10.94 -3.87
C THR A 89 5.67 10.23 -3.86
#